data_AF-A0A3E4VYJ3-F1
#
_entry.id   AF-A0A3E4VYJ3-F1
#
_cell.length_a   1.000
_cell.length_b   1.000
_cell.length_c   1.000
_cell.angle_alpha   90.00
_cell.angle_beta   90.00
_cell.angle_gamma   90.00
#
_symmetry.space_group_name_H-M   'P 1'
#
loop_
_entity.id
_entity.type
_entity.pdbx_description
1 polymer ?
#
loop_
_entity_poly.entity_id
_entity_poly.type
_entity_poly.pdbx_seq_one_letter_code
_entity_poly.pdbx_strand_id
1 'polypeptide(L)'
;MVEQGAKATETQQLAQKHEAVQEHFSQDTLKENLGKLSRFGGFSFLESAIDRVQNLNPDRKARMSIYLKDEDKKEDRRNLLRTLDLWIDMLEENSTIDDMLSACSSEVNEVSNLLATNQLVAAETVKDLERAYREVKSFYDNTGQDKITNISIMNASLEQVTDLDNPIFIDAVAEELKQYYDKLDLRDNYSLLVVPGFLGSNKVVEKWAKIAYSNKVFLFSDFADLEKPDDVIEMFYESNMSGGDGFKSNTSLVCNWLIGRAKYAELGEEEDLHISPSSALSGKVYSSLMSQITAGKKYGALDGVDAVVFPLKKSEISKLEKMGLIPLVNEYKKVMAFSGKSLFNGDNLGLQTYSVVRVFDYVAKVLVDFLNRRAFENWTSKSEKDLRQQMIRFLDSIKGPDRLIEKYSIERFERDPVKKDRIYLDINMIPFFPAKEFVVKLDGTKGEDGTSWNSEYEMSK
;
A
#
# COMPACT_ATOMS: atom_id res chain seq x y z
N MET A 1 -23.37 36.88 6.47
CA MET A 1 -24.18 37.55 7.52
C MET A 1 -25.59 36.97 7.68
N VAL A 2 -26.11 36.15 6.75
CA VAL A 2 -27.48 35.58 6.85
C VAL A 2 -27.52 34.29 7.70
N GLU A 3 -26.48 33.46 7.69
CA GLU A 3 -26.43 32.20 8.47
C GLU A 3 -26.27 32.38 9.99
N GLN A 4 -25.67 33.49 10.45
CA GLN A 4 -25.57 33.79 11.88
C GLN A 4 -26.91 34.26 12.46
N GLY A 5 -27.80 34.82 11.63
CA GLY A 5 -29.16 35.19 12.04
C GLY A 5 -30.08 33.97 12.21
N ALA A 6 -29.95 32.95 11.35
CA ALA A 6 -30.75 31.73 11.42
C ALA A 6 -30.47 30.91 12.70
N LYS A 7 -29.19 30.67 13.02
CA LYS A 7 -28.79 29.97 14.25
C LYS A 7 -29.19 30.73 15.53
N ALA A 8 -29.12 32.05 15.52
CA ALA A 8 -29.58 32.86 16.66
C ALA A 8 -31.09 32.77 16.88
N THR A 9 -31.87 32.64 15.80
CA THR A 9 -33.34 32.56 15.85
C THR A 9 -33.81 31.18 16.33
N GLU A 10 -33.16 30.09 15.90
CA GLU A 10 -33.45 28.73 16.41
C GLU A 10 -33.07 28.56 17.89
N THR A 11 -31.93 29.13 18.31
CA THR A 11 -31.49 29.08 19.71
C THR A 11 -32.42 29.91 20.62
N GLN A 12 -32.98 31.01 20.12
CA GLN A 12 -33.98 31.80 20.84
C GLN A 12 -35.37 31.12 20.88
N GLN A 13 -35.77 30.40 19.84
CA GLN A 13 -37.02 29.61 19.85
C GLN A 13 -36.93 28.40 20.78
N LEU A 14 -35.79 27.71 20.87
CA LEU A 14 -35.54 26.66 21.86
C LEU A 14 -35.47 27.21 23.29
N ALA A 15 -34.85 28.38 23.50
CA ALA A 15 -34.83 29.05 24.81
C ALA A 15 -36.22 29.52 25.25
N GLN A 16 -37.06 30.02 24.33
CA GLN A 16 -38.45 30.40 24.63
C GLN A 16 -39.36 29.19 24.87
N LYS A 17 -39.14 28.04 24.19
CA LYS A 17 -39.80 26.77 24.54
C LYS A 17 -39.38 26.29 25.94
N HIS A 18 -38.10 26.44 26.31
CA HIS A 18 -37.60 26.07 27.64
C HIS A 18 -38.09 27.01 28.76
N GLU A 19 -38.25 28.31 28.51
CA GLU A 19 -38.81 29.26 29.49
C GLU A 19 -40.33 29.08 29.66
N ALA A 20 -41.08 28.75 28.59
CA ALA A 20 -42.51 28.48 28.68
C ALA A 20 -42.84 27.19 29.49
N VAL A 21 -41.92 26.21 29.55
CA VAL A 21 -42.09 24.99 30.34
C VAL A 21 -41.77 25.20 31.83
N GLN A 22 -41.00 26.23 32.19
CA GLN A 22 -40.67 26.52 33.60
C GLN A 22 -41.83 27.08 34.42
N GLU A 23 -42.89 27.62 33.81
CA GLU A 23 -44.02 28.22 34.56
C GLU A 23 -45.06 27.21 35.09
N HIS A 24 -44.92 25.89 34.85
CA HIS A 24 -45.91 24.90 35.31
C HIS A 24 -45.45 23.84 36.31
N PHE A 25 -44.23 23.92 36.85
CA PHE A 25 -43.77 22.96 37.86
C PHE A 25 -44.23 23.31 39.28
N SER A 26 -45.51 23.09 39.57
CA SER A 26 -46.03 23.08 40.94
C SER A 26 -45.92 21.67 41.54
N GLN A 27 -45.53 21.58 42.82
CA GLN A 27 -45.60 20.30 43.56
C GLN A 27 -47.03 19.72 43.56
N ASP A 28 -48.04 20.56 43.36
CA ASP A 28 -49.44 20.15 43.27
C ASP A 28 -49.77 19.55 41.90
N THR A 29 -49.22 20.06 40.79
CA THR A 29 -49.36 19.42 39.46
C THR A 29 -48.63 18.08 39.39
N LEU A 30 -47.48 17.95 40.05
CA LEU A 30 -46.77 16.67 40.14
C LEU A 30 -47.59 15.62 40.91
N LYS A 31 -48.18 16.00 42.04
CA LYS A 31 -49.07 15.13 42.83
C LYS A 31 -50.35 14.76 42.08
N GLU A 32 -50.92 15.70 41.35
CA GLU A 32 -52.12 15.47 40.55
C GLU A 32 -51.84 14.49 39.40
N ASN A 33 -50.72 14.66 38.69
CA ASN A 33 -50.31 13.77 37.60
C ASN A 33 -49.89 12.38 38.12
N LEU A 34 -49.22 12.30 39.28
CA LEU A 34 -48.96 11.03 39.98
C LEU A 34 -50.27 10.33 40.39
N GLY A 35 -51.30 11.09 40.77
CA GLY A 35 -52.64 10.59 41.06
C GLY A 35 -53.40 10.09 39.82
N LYS A 36 -53.12 10.63 38.63
CA LYS A 36 -53.64 10.10 37.36
C LYS A 36 -52.96 8.78 36.99
N LEU A 37 -51.64 8.70 37.20
CA LEU A 37 -50.82 7.49 37.00
C LEU A 37 -51.15 6.36 37.98
N SER A 38 -51.65 6.65 39.18
CA SER A 38 -51.98 5.62 40.19
C SER A 38 -53.05 4.63 39.72
N ARG A 39 -53.92 5.03 38.76
CA ARG A 39 -54.92 4.14 38.15
C ARG A 39 -54.32 3.08 37.23
N PHE A 40 -53.10 3.29 36.74
CA PHE A 40 -52.39 2.42 35.79
C PHE A 40 -51.17 1.72 36.42
N GLY A 41 -51.04 1.77 37.75
CA GLY A 41 -49.91 1.16 38.47
C GLY A 41 -48.86 2.15 38.99
N GLY A 42 -49.12 3.46 38.95
CA GLY A 42 -48.28 4.49 39.57
C GLY A 42 -46.90 4.64 38.93
N PHE A 43 -45.93 5.18 39.67
CA PHE A 43 -44.57 5.37 39.15
C PHE A 43 -43.85 4.06 38.81
N SER A 44 -44.25 2.93 39.43
CA SER A 44 -43.76 1.59 39.09
C SER A 44 -44.07 1.17 37.65
N PHE A 45 -45.12 1.71 37.02
CA PHE A 45 -45.39 1.49 35.61
C PHE A 45 -44.28 2.12 34.74
N LEU A 46 -43.87 3.36 35.05
CA LEU A 46 -42.76 4.04 34.36
C LEU A 46 -41.41 3.35 34.61
N GLU A 47 -41.19 2.80 35.81
CA GLU A 47 -40.00 1.99 36.11
C GLU A 47 -39.91 0.71 35.26
N SER A 48 -41.04 0.18 34.82
CA SER A 48 -41.09 -1.02 33.97
C SER A 48 -40.95 -0.72 32.47
N ALA A 49 -41.30 0.49 32.05
CA ALA A 49 -41.30 0.89 30.64
C ALA A 49 -40.02 1.64 30.23
N ILE A 50 -39.43 2.42 31.14
CA ILE A 50 -38.28 3.28 30.85
C ILE A 50 -37.13 2.90 31.79
N ASP A 51 -36.04 2.44 31.20
CA ASP A 51 -34.86 2.04 31.97
C ASP A 51 -34.29 3.23 32.76
N ARG A 52 -33.77 2.94 33.96
CA ARG A 52 -33.13 3.91 34.88
C ARG A 52 -34.02 5.04 35.44
N VAL A 53 -35.30 5.15 35.03
CA VAL A 53 -36.28 6.07 35.65
C VAL A 53 -36.52 5.76 37.14
N GLN A 54 -36.23 4.54 37.58
CA GLN A 54 -36.21 4.14 38.99
C GLN A 54 -35.35 5.03 39.91
N ASN A 55 -34.34 5.72 39.36
CA ASN A 55 -33.51 6.65 40.12
C ASN A 55 -34.20 8.01 40.36
N LEU A 56 -35.28 8.30 39.65
CA LEU A 56 -36.12 9.50 39.79
C LEU A 56 -37.41 9.24 40.58
N ASN A 57 -37.57 8.06 41.18
CA ASN A 57 -38.79 7.70 41.91
C ASN A 57 -38.99 8.60 43.15
N PRO A 58 -40.13 9.34 43.26
CA PRO A 58 -40.44 10.20 44.38
C PRO A 58 -40.54 9.48 45.75
N ASP A 59 -40.86 8.19 45.74
CA ASP A 59 -40.97 7.36 46.95
C ASP A 59 -39.57 7.01 47.51
N ARG A 60 -38.52 7.09 46.68
CA ARG A 60 -37.12 6.80 47.04
C ARG A 60 -36.28 8.07 47.13
N LYS A 61 -36.71 9.03 47.98
CA LYS A 61 -36.11 10.38 48.14
C LYS A 61 -34.59 10.40 48.33
N ALA A 62 -34.04 9.46 49.09
CA ALA A 62 -32.59 9.38 49.32
C ALA A 62 -31.82 9.02 48.03
N ARG A 63 -32.32 8.04 47.26
CA ARG A 63 -31.72 7.60 45.99
C ARG A 63 -31.83 8.68 44.91
N MET A 64 -32.97 9.36 44.84
CA MET A 64 -33.19 10.50 43.95
C MET A 64 -32.26 11.68 44.29
N SER A 65 -32.13 12.05 45.57
CA SER A 65 -31.24 13.15 45.95
C SER A 65 -29.75 12.82 45.71
N ILE A 66 -29.35 11.57 45.83
CA ILE A 66 -27.97 11.14 45.51
C ILE A 66 -27.77 11.19 44.00
N TYR A 67 -28.68 10.59 43.22
CA TYR A 67 -28.59 10.55 41.76
C TYR A 67 -28.60 11.93 41.10
N LEU A 68 -29.30 12.92 41.69
CA LEU A 68 -29.34 14.30 41.18
C LEU A 68 -28.09 15.12 41.54
N LYS A 69 -27.40 14.79 42.64
CA LYS A 69 -26.25 15.55 43.16
C LYS A 69 -24.90 14.95 42.81
N ASP A 70 -24.86 13.68 42.41
CA ASP A 70 -23.63 12.96 42.10
C ASP A 70 -23.05 13.39 40.73
N GLU A 71 -21.79 13.79 40.67
CA GLU A 71 -21.13 14.20 39.41
C GLU A 71 -20.82 13.00 38.51
N ASP A 72 -20.57 11.82 39.07
CA ASP A 72 -20.27 10.60 38.30
C ASP A 72 -21.50 10.08 37.52
N LYS A 73 -22.69 10.62 37.82
CA LYS A 73 -23.97 10.30 37.17
C LYS A 73 -24.45 11.34 36.17
N LYS A 74 -23.58 12.27 35.79
CA LYS A 74 -23.92 13.35 34.85
C LYS A 74 -24.27 12.87 33.44
N GLU A 75 -23.50 11.93 32.87
CA GLU A 75 -23.85 11.33 31.58
C GLU A 75 -25.12 10.49 31.66
N ASP A 76 -25.27 9.70 32.72
CA ASP A 76 -26.49 8.90 32.97
C ASP A 76 -27.74 9.80 33.04
N ARG A 77 -27.68 10.96 33.71
CA ARG A 77 -28.77 11.95 33.75
C ARG A 77 -29.07 12.55 32.39
N ARG A 78 -28.04 12.87 31.60
CA ARG A 78 -28.18 13.48 30.28
C ARG A 78 -28.83 12.50 29.29
N ASN A 79 -28.45 11.22 29.35
CA ASN A 79 -29.07 10.16 28.57
C ASN A 79 -30.52 9.92 28.98
N LEU A 80 -30.79 9.87 30.30
CA LEU A 80 -32.15 9.69 30.82
C LEU A 80 -33.09 10.83 30.40
N LEU A 81 -32.60 12.08 30.45
CA LEU A 81 -33.34 13.24 29.96
C LEU A 81 -33.69 13.07 28.47
N ARG A 82 -32.70 12.73 27.63
CA ARG A 82 -32.92 12.51 26.20
C ARG A 82 -33.91 11.38 25.92
N THR A 83 -33.86 10.30 26.71
CA THR A 83 -34.84 9.22 26.62
C THR A 83 -36.24 9.70 26.98
N LEU A 84 -36.39 10.49 28.04
CA LEU A 84 -37.69 11.04 28.44
C LEU A 84 -38.25 12.01 27.38
N ASP A 85 -37.41 12.85 26.80
CA ASP A 85 -37.81 13.76 25.71
C ASP A 85 -38.32 12.97 24.50
N LEU A 86 -37.59 11.92 24.07
CA LEU A 86 -38.04 11.04 22.99
C LEU A 86 -39.37 10.33 23.28
N TRP A 87 -39.60 9.91 24.53
CA TRP A 87 -40.89 9.34 24.94
C TRP A 87 -42.02 10.36 24.91
N ILE A 88 -41.74 11.61 25.30
CA ILE A 88 -42.72 12.70 25.26
C ILE A 88 -43.08 13.02 23.82
N ASP A 89 -42.09 13.24 22.96
CA ASP A 89 -42.29 13.54 21.53
C ASP A 89 -43.12 12.43 20.85
N MET A 90 -42.78 11.16 21.12
CA MET A 90 -43.53 10.00 20.61
C MET A 90 -45.00 9.95 21.06
N LEU A 91 -45.27 10.27 22.33
CA LEU A 91 -46.61 10.21 22.93
C LEU A 91 -47.47 11.42 22.55
N GLU A 92 -46.85 12.57 22.25
CA GLU A 92 -47.55 13.79 21.80
C GLU A 92 -47.93 13.72 20.31
N GLU A 93 -47.08 13.11 19.48
CA GLU A 93 -47.29 13.06 18.03
C GLU A 93 -48.19 11.91 17.57
N ASN A 94 -48.30 10.83 18.34
CA ASN A 94 -48.98 9.60 17.93
C ASN A 94 -50.11 9.20 18.88
N SER A 95 -51.26 8.81 18.33
CA SER A 95 -52.46 8.46 19.12
C SER A 95 -52.69 6.96 19.27
N THR A 96 -52.05 6.13 18.44
CA THR A 96 -52.17 4.67 18.49
C THR A 96 -50.80 3.99 18.55
N ILE A 97 -50.78 2.76 19.08
CA ILE A 97 -49.55 1.96 19.22
C ILE A 97 -48.94 1.63 17.85
N ASP A 98 -49.77 1.37 16.83
CA ASP A 98 -49.30 1.06 15.49
C ASP A 98 -48.68 2.28 14.79
N ASP A 99 -49.21 3.48 15.04
CA ASP A 99 -48.63 4.74 14.56
C ASP A 99 -47.27 5.00 15.23
N MET A 100 -47.16 4.80 16.55
CA MET A 100 -45.89 4.93 17.28
C MET A 100 -44.83 3.97 16.76
N LEU A 101 -45.18 2.70 16.52
CA LEU A 101 -44.26 1.71 15.97
C LEU A 101 -43.80 2.06 14.55
N SER A 102 -44.71 2.58 13.73
CA SER A 102 -44.41 3.00 12.36
C SER A 102 -43.53 4.25 12.33
N ALA A 103 -43.81 5.23 13.18
CA ALA A 103 -43.01 6.45 13.34
C ALA A 103 -41.59 6.12 13.84
N CYS A 104 -41.46 5.31 14.90
CA CYS A 104 -40.17 4.80 15.38
C CYS A 104 -39.38 4.09 14.28
N SER A 105 -40.04 3.19 13.54
CA SER A 105 -39.37 2.45 12.47
C SER A 105 -38.92 3.38 11.34
N SER A 106 -39.71 4.40 11.01
CA SER A 106 -39.36 5.42 10.02
C SER A 106 -38.17 6.25 10.49
N GLU A 107 -38.20 6.76 11.72
CA GLU A 107 -37.13 7.57 12.29
C GLU A 107 -35.82 6.78 12.41
N VAL A 108 -35.89 5.51 12.86
CA VAL A 108 -34.73 4.62 12.90
C VAL A 108 -34.14 4.42 11.51
N ASN A 109 -34.97 4.24 10.49
CA ASN A 109 -34.49 4.11 9.11
C ASN A 109 -33.86 5.41 8.61
N GLU A 110 -34.46 6.57 8.88
CA GLU A 110 -33.93 7.88 8.51
C GLU A 110 -32.58 8.15 9.18
N VAL A 111 -32.49 7.95 10.49
CA VAL A 111 -31.25 8.14 11.27
C VAL A 111 -30.18 7.14 10.81
N SER A 112 -30.54 5.89 10.52
CA SER A 112 -29.60 4.89 10.02
C SER A 112 -29.07 5.26 8.63
N ASN A 113 -29.94 5.72 7.73
CA ASN A 113 -29.54 6.19 6.40
C ASN A 113 -28.66 7.45 6.48
N LEU A 114 -28.97 8.38 7.38
CA LEU A 114 -28.17 9.57 7.62
C LEU A 114 -26.79 9.20 8.20
N LEU A 115 -26.75 8.26 9.14
CA LEU A 115 -25.50 7.75 9.71
C LEU A 115 -24.63 7.08 8.64
N ALA A 116 -25.21 6.20 7.83
CA ALA A 116 -24.51 5.53 6.73
C ALA A 116 -23.94 6.55 5.72
N THR A 117 -24.73 7.57 5.37
CA THR A 117 -24.29 8.66 4.48
C THR A 117 -23.12 9.44 5.07
N ASN A 118 -23.19 9.79 6.36
CA ASN A 118 -22.10 10.50 7.04
C ASN A 118 -20.84 9.64 7.17
N GLN A 119 -21.00 8.34 7.40
CA GLN A 119 -19.90 7.38 7.43
C GLN A 119 -19.24 7.21 6.06
N LEU A 120 -20.02 7.18 4.98
CA LEU A 120 -19.50 7.16 3.61
C LEU A 120 -18.67 8.41 3.32
N VAL A 121 -19.18 9.60 3.64
CA VAL A 121 -18.44 10.87 3.47
C VAL A 121 -17.12 10.84 4.26
N ALA A 122 -17.13 10.31 5.48
CA ALA A 122 -15.93 10.19 6.29
C ALA A 122 -14.92 9.21 5.67
N ALA A 123 -15.39 8.06 5.15
CA ALA A 123 -14.54 7.08 4.49
C ALA A 123 -13.91 7.64 3.21
N GLU A 124 -14.69 8.33 2.38
CA GLU A 124 -14.20 8.99 1.16
C GLU A 124 -13.16 10.08 1.46
N THR A 125 -13.40 10.89 2.50
CA THR A 125 -12.48 11.97 2.91
C THR A 125 -11.12 11.42 3.37
N VAL A 126 -11.11 10.23 3.98
CA VAL A 126 -9.88 9.61 4.52
C VAL A 126 -9.24 8.65 3.51
N LYS A 127 -9.89 8.35 2.38
CA LYS A 127 -9.49 7.32 1.39
C LYS A 127 -8.02 7.45 0.96
N ASP A 128 -7.58 8.65 0.59
CA ASP A 128 -6.21 8.88 0.12
C ASP A 128 -5.16 8.71 1.23
N LEU A 129 -5.50 9.16 2.44
CA LEU A 129 -4.64 8.99 3.62
C LEU A 129 -4.57 7.52 4.02
N GLU A 130 -5.71 6.82 4.02
CA GLU A 130 -5.79 5.39 4.26
C GLU A 130 -4.92 4.62 3.26
N ARG A 131 -5.03 4.93 1.96
CA ARG A 131 -4.21 4.34 0.91
C ARG A 131 -2.72 4.54 1.17
N ALA A 132 -2.26 5.77 1.37
CA ALA A 132 -0.85 6.08 1.56
C ALA A 132 -0.24 5.36 2.79
N TYR A 133 -0.93 5.36 3.94
CA TYR A 133 -0.43 4.66 5.13
C TYR A 133 -0.47 3.13 4.98
N ARG A 134 -1.45 2.59 4.25
CA ARG A 134 -1.51 1.16 3.94
C ARG A 134 -0.41 0.74 2.96
N GLU A 135 -0.02 1.59 2.02
CA GLU A 135 1.11 1.34 1.12
C GLU A 135 2.42 1.26 1.89
N VAL A 136 2.67 2.23 2.78
CA VAL A 136 3.83 2.22 3.68
C VAL A 136 3.82 0.97 4.56
N LYS A 137 2.68 0.63 5.17
CA LYS A 137 2.52 -0.60 5.95
C LYS A 137 2.82 -1.85 5.11
N SER A 138 2.31 -1.91 3.88
CA SER A 138 2.51 -3.03 2.96
C SER A 138 3.99 -3.24 2.62
N PHE A 139 4.74 -2.16 2.42
CA PHE A 139 6.20 -2.24 2.27
C PHE A 139 6.86 -2.88 3.50
N TYR A 140 6.57 -2.39 4.70
CA TYR A 140 7.16 -2.91 5.94
C TYR A 140 6.79 -4.36 6.20
N ASP A 141 5.51 -4.73 6.09
CA ASP A 141 5.04 -6.10 6.31
C ASP A 141 5.74 -7.09 5.37
N ASN A 142 5.94 -6.70 4.10
CA ASN A 142 6.60 -7.55 3.11
C ASN A 142 8.12 -7.59 3.23
N THR A 143 8.75 -6.71 4.01
CA THR A 143 10.18 -6.82 4.34
C THR A 143 10.47 -7.97 5.30
N GLY A 144 9.51 -8.34 6.16
CA GLY A 144 9.68 -9.41 7.15
C GLY A 144 10.84 -9.20 8.13
N GLN A 145 11.32 -7.96 8.30
CA GLN A 145 12.42 -7.62 9.20
C GLN A 145 11.94 -6.70 10.33
N ASP A 146 12.41 -6.92 11.55
CA ASP A 146 12.07 -6.07 12.70
C ASP A 146 12.65 -4.65 12.58
N LYS A 147 13.75 -4.50 11.83
CA LYS A 147 14.44 -3.22 11.64
C LYS A 147 14.98 -3.09 10.23
N ILE A 148 14.58 -2.01 9.56
CA ILE A 148 15.12 -1.58 8.27
C ILE A 148 16.22 -0.54 8.50
N THR A 149 17.28 -0.61 7.70
CA THR A 149 18.38 0.36 7.71
C THR A 149 18.38 1.18 6.44
N ASN A 150 18.83 2.43 6.51
CA ASN A 150 18.96 3.34 5.36
C ASN A 150 17.63 3.55 4.60
N ILE A 151 16.62 4.02 5.32
CA ILE A 151 15.30 4.36 4.78
C ILE A 151 15.08 5.87 4.87
N SER A 152 14.60 6.45 3.77
CA SER A 152 14.15 7.83 3.67
C SER A 152 12.74 7.81 3.10
N ILE A 153 11.82 8.56 3.73
CA ILE A 153 10.41 8.65 3.31
C ILE A 153 10.13 10.11 3.01
N MET A 154 9.72 10.38 1.77
CA MET A 154 9.30 11.69 1.33
C MET A 154 7.79 11.68 1.11
N ASN A 155 7.07 12.59 1.77
CA ASN A 155 5.65 12.79 1.52
C ASN A 155 5.48 13.67 0.29
N ALA A 156 4.88 13.13 -0.76
CA ALA A 156 4.56 13.84 -2.00
C ALA A 156 3.28 13.25 -2.61
N SER A 157 2.43 14.10 -3.18
CA SER A 157 1.27 13.64 -3.94
C SER A 157 1.68 13.13 -5.33
N LEU A 158 0.82 12.32 -5.96
CA LEU A 158 1.08 11.81 -7.32
C LEU A 158 1.23 12.95 -8.35
N GLU A 159 0.46 14.02 -8.19
CA GLU A 159 0.56 15.23 -9.02
C GLU A 159 1.95 15.87 -8.89
N GLN A 160 2.49 15.94 -7.67
CA GLN A 160 3.80 16.56 -7.42
C GLN A 160 4.98 15.74 -7.97
N VAL A 161 4.86 14.41 -7.97
CA VAL A 161 5.92 13.52 -8.52
C VAL A 161 5.83 13.33 -10.04
N THR A 162 4.73 13.78 -10.66
CA THR A 162 4.53 13.74 -12.10
C THR A 162 4.65 15.12 -12.77
N ASP A 163 4.68 16.20 -12.00
CA ASP A 163 4.89 17.57 -12.49
C ASP A 163 6.33 17.78 -13.00
N LEU A 164 6.45 17.95 -14.31
CA LEU A 164 7.72 18.25 -14.98
C LEU A 164 7.96 19.74 -15.17
N ASP A 165 6.93 20.57 -15.00
CA ASP A 165 7.02 22.02 -15.14
C ASP A 165 7.56 22.64 -13.84
N ASN A 166 7.19 22.09 -12.69
CA ASN A 166 7.73 22.46 -11.38
C ASN A 166 8.29 21.25 -10.60
N PRO A 167 9.46 20.72 -11.01
CA PRO A 167 10.00 19.44 -10.54
C PRO A 167 10.64 19.50 -9.15
N ILE A 168 10.09 20.26 -8.19
CA ILE A 168 10.68 20.44 -6.85
C ILE A 168 10.98 19.09 -6.17
N PHE A 169 10.01 18.17 -6.20
CA PHE A 169 10.14 16.86 -5.56
C PHE A 169 11.07 15.92 -6.33
N ILE A 170 10.98 15.94 -7.67
CA ILE A 170 11.84 15.14 -8.54
C ILE A 170 13.31 15.56 -8.34
N ASP A 171 13.58 16.86 -8.31
CA ASP A 171 14.92 17.40 -8.15
C ASP A 171 15.44 17.20 -6.71
N ALA A 172 14.58 17.30 -5.69
CA ALA A 172 14.96 16.97 -4.32
C ALA A 172 15.42 15.52 -4.17
N VAL A 173 14.68 14.56 -4.75
CA VAL A 173 15.09 13.14 -4.74
C VAL A 173 16.34 12.92 -5.58
N ALA A 174 16.44 13.57 -6.75
CA ALA A 174 17.62 13.44 -7.60
C ALA A 174 18.90 13.94 -6.90
N GLU A 175 18.82 15.07 -6.20
CA GLU A 175 19.95 15.63 -5.45
C GLU A 175 20.28 14.78 -4.23
N GLU A 176 19.29 14.25 -3.50
CA GLU A 176 19.54 13.32 -2.39
C GLU A 176 20.28 12.07 -2.89
N LEU A 177 19.77 11.40 -3.94
CA LEU A 177 20.43 10.22 -4.51
C LEU A 177 21.85 10.53 -4.99
N LYS A 178 22.04 11.67 -5.64
CA LYS A 178 23.35 12.13 -6.12
C LYS A 178 24.29 12.42 -4.95
N GLN A 179 23.83 13.04 -3.89
CA GLN A 179 24.63 13.36 -2.71
C GLN A 179 25.17 12.09 -2.03
N TYR A 180 24.43 10.98 -2.06
CA TYR A 180 24.91 9.71 -1.52
C TYR A 180 25.75 8.91 -2.51
N TYR A 181 25.50 9.03 -3.81
CA TYR A 181 26.28 8.32 -4.84
C TYR A 181 27.61 9.00 -5.19
N ASP A 182 27.72 10.31 -5.08
CA ASP A 182 28.94 11.09 -5.35
C ASP A 182 29.93 11.11 -4.15
N LYS A 183 29.62 10.37 -3.08
CA LYS A 183 30.54 10.19 -1.94
C LYS A 183 31.64 9.19 -2.29
N LEU A 184 32.83 9.41 -1.73
CA LEU A 184 33.92 8.43 -1.77
C LEU A 184 33.55 7.12 -1.07
N ASP A 185 32.72 7.23 -0.03
CA ASP A 185 32.19 6.12 0.76
C ASP A 185 30.74 5.84 0.37
N LEU A 186 30.49 4.66 -0.21
CA LEU A 186 29.19 4.29 -0.77
C LEU A 186 28.35 3.41 0.17
N ARG A 187 28.76 3.28 1.45
CA ARG A 187 28.04 2.44 2.44
C ARG A 187 26.59 2.87 2.66
N ASP A 188 26.32 4.17 2.63
CA ASP A 188 24.98 4.72 2.82
C ASP A 188 24.23 4.96 1.48
N ASN A 189 24.76 4.46 0.36
CA ASN A 189 24.09 4.64 -0.93
C ASN A 189 22.81 3.81 -1.02
N TYR A 190 21.76 4.41 -1.57
CA TYR A 190 20.47 3.75 -1.78
C TYR A 190 20.57 2.65 -2.85
N SER A 191 19.72 1.64 -2.72
CA SER A 191 19.62 0.53 -3.67
C SER A 191 18.26 0.44 -4.37
N LEU A 192 17.22 0.94 -3.72
CA LEU A 192 15.84 0.93 -4.20
C LEU A 192 15.28 2.36 -4.16
N LEU A 193 14.51 2.71 -5.18
CA LEU A 193 13.65 3.88 -5.23
C LEU A 193 12.23 3.36 -5.47
N VAL A 194 11.31 3.69 -4.58
CA VAL A 194 9.93 3.21 -4.67
C VAL A 194 9.05 4.44 -4.83
N VAL A 195 8.33 4.51 -5.95
CA VAL A 195 7.35 5.56 -6.21
C VAL A 195 6.00 4.89 -6.44
N PRO A 196 5.20 4.72 -5.37
CA PRO A 196 3.88 4.12 -5.44
C PRO A 196 2.95 4.91 -6.36
N GLY A 197 2.12 4.20 -7.13
CA GLY A 197 1.15 4.78 -8.05
C GLY A 197 1.65 4.85 -9.49
N PHE A 198 0.74 5.22 -10.39
CA PHE A 198 1.00 5.30 -11.82
C PHE A 198 1.56 6.68 -12.20
N LEU A 199 2.79 6.71 -12.69
CA LEU A 199 3.49 7.95 -13.09
C LEU A 199 2.93 8.62 -14.37
N GLY A 200 1.92 8.03 -15.01
CA GLY A 200 1.27 8.61 -16.16
C GLY A 200 2.11 8.49 -17.44
N SER A 201 2.55 9.61 -17.98
CA SER A 201 3.18 9.63 -19.32
C SER A 201 4.58 9.00 -19.33
N ASN A 202 4.96 8.42 -20.48
CA ASN A 202 6.31 7.86 -20.68
C ASN A 202 7.41 8.90 -20.40
N LYS A 203 7.18 10.20 -20.64
CA LYS A 203 8.16 11.27 -20.34
C LYS A 203 8.54 11.33 -18.86
N VAL A 204 7.55 11.18 -17.97
CA VAL A 204 7.75 11.18 -16.52
C VAL A 204 8.51 9.93 -16.09
N VAL A 205 8.08 8.77 -16.59
CA VAL A 205 8.75 7.49 -16.34
C VAL A 205 10.22 7.54 -16.79
N GLU A 206 10.52 8.08 -17.96
CA GLU A 206 11.88 8.23 -18.46
C GLU A 206 12.74 9.18 -17.60
N LYS A 207 12.16 10.27 -17.09
CA LYS A 207 12.88 11.19 -16.18
C LYS A 207 13.28 10.46 -14.90
N TRP A 208 12.35 9.73 -14.28
CA TRP A 208 12.63 8.91 -13.09
C TRP A 208 13.62 7.78 -13.38
N ALA A 209 13.48 7.09 -14.52
CA ALA A 209 14.39 6.02 -14.94
C ALA A 209 15.83 6.54 -15.17
N LYS A 210 15.99 7.74 -15.73
CA LYS A 210 17.32 8.39 -15.88
C LYS A 210 17.95 8.75 -14.53
N ILE A 211 17.15 9.23 -13.56
CA ILE A 211 17.62 9.51 -12.20
C ILE A 211 18.07 8.20 -11.53
N ALA A 212 17.26 7.15 -11.61
CA ALA A 212 17.56 5.84 -11.04
C ALA A 212 18.83 5.24 -11.66
N TYR A 213 18.93 5.23 -12.99
CA TYR A 213 20.08 4.71 -13.74
C TYR A 213 21.40 5.44 -13.41
N SER A 214 21.35 6.77 -13.32
CA SER A 214 22.55 7.60 -13.04
C SER A 214 23.11 7.35 -11.64
N ASN A 215 22.24 7.08 -10.67
CA ASN A 215 22.61 6.82 -9.27
C ASN A 215 22.72 5.32 -8.94
N LYS A 216 22.57 4.44 -9.94
CA LYS A 216 22.62 2.97 -9.78
C LYS A 216 21.59 2.45 -8.78
N VAL A 217 20.41 3.05 -8.77
CA VAL A 217 19.27 2.68 -7.93
C VAL A 217 18.22 1.99 -8.81
N PHE A 218 17.47 1.05 -8.26
CA PHE A 218 16.39 0.40 -8.99
C PHE A 218 15.03 1.00 -8.64
N LEU A 219 14.30 1.50 -9.64
CA LEU A 219 12.98 2.10 -9.51
C LEU A 219 11.87 1.05 -9.63
N PHE A 220 11.01 1.00 -8.62
CA PHE A 220 9.72 0.31 -8.67
C PHE A 220 8.58 1.33 -8.63
N SER A 221 7.65 1.20 -9.56
CA SER A 221 6.43 2.00 -9.64
C SER A 221 5.30 1.16 -10.26
N ASP A 222 4.09 1.70 -10.33
CA ASP A 222 2.92 0.97 -10.80
C ASP A 222 2.54 1.36 -12.21
N PHE A 223 1.88 0.44 -12.90
CA PHE A 223 1.11 0.74 -14.09
C PHE A 223 -0.33 1.12 -13.69
N ALA A 224 -1.10 1.68 -14.65
CA ALA A 224 -2.45 2.18 -14.42
C ALA A 224 -3.35 1.18 -13.67
N ASP A 225 -4.14 1.70 -12.74
CA ASP A 225 -5.17 0.96 -12.02
C ASP A 225 -6.40 0.80 -12.93
N LEU A 226 -6.60 -0.41 -13.44
CA LEU A 226 -7.64 -0.75 -14.41
C LEU A 226 -8.36 -2.02 -13.96
N GLU A 227 -9.62 -2.18 -14.36
CA GLU A 227 -10.46 -3.31 -13.92
C GLU A 227 -10.26 -4.58 -14.75
N LYS A 228 -9.70 -4.48 -15.96
CA LYS A 228 -9.60 -5.60 -16.90
C LYS A 228 -8.18 -5.81 -17.42
N PRO A 229 -7.79 -7.08 -17.64
CA PRO A 229 -6.47 -7.41 -18.18
C PRO A 229 -6.27 -6.93 -19.62
N ASP A 230 -7.32 -6.95 -20.46
CA ASP A 230 -7.22 -6.53 -21.86
C ASP A 230 -6.95 -5.02 -21.96
N ASP A 231 -7.60 -4.20 -21.13
CA ASP A 231 -7.39 -2.75 -21.06
C ASP A 231 -5.95 -2.41 -20.64
N VAL A 232 -5.38 -3.18 -19.70
CA VAL A 232 -3.97 -3.05 -19.29
C VAL A 232 -3.03 -3.34 -20.46
N ILE A 233 -3.30 -4.40 -21.23
CA ILE A 233 -2.47 -4.78 -22.38
C ILE A 233 -2.56 -3.72 -23.46
N GLU A 234 -3.76 -3.23 -23.79
CA GLU A 234 -4.00 -2.21 -24.80
C GLU A 234 -3.32 -0.89 -24.42
N MET A 235 -3.60 -0.36 -23.22
CA MET A 235 -3.02 0.90 -22.75
C MET A 235 -1.49 0.83 -22.65
N PHE A 236 -0.93 -0.30 -22.19
CA PHE A 236 0.52 -0.43 -22.11
C PHE A 236 1.14 -0.48 -23.50
N TYR A 237 0.52 -1.18 -24.46
CA TYR A 237 0.97 -1.22 -25.85
C TYR A 237 0.98 0.18 -26.47
N GLU A 238 -0.07 0.96 -26.25
CA GLU A 238 -0.17 2.35 -26.74
C GLU A 238 0.83 3.30 -26.08
N SER A 239 1.08 3.11 -24.78
CA SER A 239 1.99 3.97 -24.02
C SER A 239 3.46 3.86 -24.43
N ASN A 240 3.84 2.75 -25.08
CA ASN A 240 5.19 2.42 -25.55
C ASN A 240 6.29 2.71 -24.51
N MET A 241 6.02 2.37 -23.24
CA MET A 241 6.92 2.64 -22.12
C MET A 241 8.18 1.77 -22.14
N SER A 242 8.13 0.58 -22.74
CA SER A 242 9.30 -0.29 -22.90
C SER A 242 10.23 0.22 -24.02
N GLY A 243 11.54 -0.03 -23.91
CA GLY A 243 12.49 0.42 -24.94
C GLY A 243 13.91 -0.11 -24.76
N GLY A 244 14.74 0.06 -25.80
CA GLY A 244 16.12 -0.44 -25.84
C GLY A 244 17.15 0.49 -25.16
N ASP A 245 16.71 1.58 -24.55
CA ASP A 245 17.59 2.52 -23.86
C ASP A 245 18.06 1.96 -22.52
N GLY A 246 19.37 2.04 -22.26
CA GLY A 246 19.98 1.47 -21.06
C GLY A 246 19.34 1.95 -19.75
N PHE A 247 18.84 3.19 -19.67
CA PHE A 247 18.21 3.70 -18.45
C PHE A 247 16.90 3.00 -18.09
N LYS A 248 16.20 2.37 -19.06
CA LYS A 248 14.97 1.61 -18.81
C LYS A 248 15.24 0.27 -18.09
N SER A 249 16.51 -0.16 -18.03
CA SER A 249 16.89 -1.38 -17.31
C SER A 249 16.78 -1.25 -15.79
N ASN A 250 16.85 -0.02 -15.25
CA ASN A 250 16.74 0.29 -13.83
C ASN A 250 15.30 0.60 -13.38
N THR A 251 14.29 0.23 -14.17
CA THR A 251 12.89 0.52 -13.86
C THR A 251 12.01 -0.68 -14.16
N SER A 252 11.12 -1.00 -13.23
CA SER A 252 10.07 -2.01 -13.39
C SER A 252 8.72 -1.41 -13.03
N LEU A 253 7.71 -1.72 -13.85
CA LEU A 253 6.33 -1.35 -13.58
C LEU A 253 5.54 -2.59 -13.17
N VAL A 254 4.83 -2.46 -12.06
CA VAL A 254 4.00 -3.52 -11.49
C VAL A 254 2.54 -3.27 -11.87
N CYS A 255 1.82 -4.31 -12.26
CA CYS A 255 0.41 -4.20 -12.66
C CYS A 255 -0.47 -5.20 -11.94
N ASN A 256 -1.79 -4.98 -12.06
CA ASN A 256 -2.85 -5.61 -11.26
C ASN A 256 -2.74 -5.19 -9.78
N TRP A 257 -3.54 -4.19 -9.41
CA TRP A 257 -3.47 -3.57 -8.09
C TRP A 257 -3.96 -4.52 -6.98
N LEU A 258 -3.58 -4.20 -5.74
CA LEU A 258 -3.92 -5.00 -4.58
C LEU A 258 -5.19 -4.49 -3.94
N ILE A 259 -6.07 -5.40 -3.51
CA ILE A 259 -7.24 -5.04 -2.72
C ILE A 259 -6.79 -4.91 -1.26
N GLY A 260 -6.71 -3.67 -0.78
CA GLY A 260 -6.28 -3.34 0.58
C GLY A 260 -7.37 -3.41 1.63
N ARG A 261 -8.60 -3.10 1.22
CA ARG A 261 -9.81 -3.18 2.02
C ARG A 261 -10.99 -3.40 1.07
N ALA A 262 -11.87 -4.33 1.41
CA ALA A 262 -13.13 -4.52 0.69
C ALA A 262 -14.03 -3.29 0.90
N LYS A 263 -14.83 -2.98 -0.11
CA LYS A 263 -15.82 -1.92 -0.05
C LYS A 263 -16.82 -2.11 1.09
N TYR A 264 -17.20 -1.02 1.71
CA TYR A 264 -18.30 -0.99 2.67
C TYR A 264 -19.64 -1.04 1.94
N ALA A 265 -20.09 -2.26 1.60
CA ALA A 265 -21.37 -2.48 0.92
C ALA A 265 -22.55 -1.93 1.72
N GLU A 266 -22.45 -1.95 3.05
CA GLU A 266 -23.44 -1.38 3.97
C GLU A 266 -23.50 0.16 3.95
N LEU A 267 -22.43 0.83 3.49
CA LEU A 267 -22.36 2.28 3.37
C LEU A 267 -22.63 2.77 1.95
N GLY A 268 -22.71 1.88 0.97
CA GLY A 268 -22.87 2.24 -0.45
C GLY A 268 -21.55 2.56 -1.17
N GLU A 269 -20.39 2.15 -0.63
CA GLU A 269 -19.10 2.31 -1.32
C GLU A 269 -19.09 1.40 -2.57
N GLU A 270 -18.89 1.98 -3.76
CA GLU A 270 -18.98 1.25 -5.02
C GLU A 270 -17.73 0.39 -5.30
N GLU A 271 -16.56 0.94 -4.96
CA GLU A 271 -15.23 0.44 -5.29
C GLU A 271 -14.47 -0.08 -4.06
N ASP A 272 -13.66 -1.11 -4.27
CA ASP A 272 -12.71 -1.56 -3.24
C ASP A 272 -11.55 -0.55 -3.08
N LEU A 273 -10.92 -0.52 -1.91
CA LEU A 273 -9.73 0.30 -1.71
C LEU A 273 -8.51 -0.40 -2.33
N HIS A 274 -8.09 0.10 -3.48
CA HIS A 274 -6.86 -0.37 -4.13
C HIS A 274 -5.61 0.24 -3.50
N ILE A 275 -4.55 -0.58 -3.41
CA ILE A 275 -3.21 -0.23 -2.91
C ILE A 275 -2.19 -0.51 -4.01
N SER A 276 -1.19 0.36 -4.12
CA SER A 276 -0.01 0.17 -4.97
C SER A 276 0.66 -1.21 -4.79
N PRO A 277 0.74 -2.03 -5.85
CA PRO A 277 1.47 -3.30 -5.79
C PRO A 277 2.99 -3.14 -5.73
N SER A 278 3.55 -2.04 -6.25
CA SER A 278 4.99 -1.75 -6.20
C SER A 278 5.50 -1.56 -4.77
N SER A 279 4.68 -0.99 -3.88
CA SER A 279 4.99 -0.88 -2.45
C SER A 279 5.19 -2.26 -1.80
N ALA A 280 4.26 -3.19 -2.04
CA ALA A 280 4.36 -4.55 -1.50
C ALA A 280 5.53 -5.32 -2.10
N LEU A 281 5.69 -5.27 -3.42
CA LEU A 281 6.75 -5.97 -4.14
C LEU A 281 8.13 -5.47 -3.71
N SER A 282 8.34 -4.16 -3.62
CA SER A 282 9.62 -3.58 -3.24
C SER A 282 10.04 -3.97 -1.82
N GLY A 283 9.10 -4.08 -0.88
CA GLY A 283 9.35 -4.62 0.44
C GLY A 283 9.85 -6.06 0.39
N LYS A 284 9.21 -6.90 -0.44
CA LYS A 284 9.64 -8.29 -0.63
C LYS A 284 11.00 -8.40 -1.34
N VAL A 285 11.27 -7.52 -2.29
CA VAL A 285 12.55 -7.38 -3.02
C VAL A 285 13.69 -6.90 -2.12
N TYR A 286 13.38 -6.14 -1.06
CA TYR A 286 14.35 -5.74 -0.03
C TYR A 286 14.79 -6.93 0.83
N SER A 287 13.87 -7.83 1.19
CA SER A 287 14.16 -9.01 2.02
C SER A 287 14.81 -10.17 1.25
N SER A 288 14.51 -10.28 -0.05
CA SER A 288 14.95 -11.39 -0.88
C SER A 288 16.43 -11.26 -1.31
N LEU A 289 17.08 -12.39 -1.57
CA LEU A 289 18.43 -12.41 -2.13
C LEU A 289 18.45 -11.65 -3.47
N MET A 290 19.39 -10.73 -3.64
CA MET A 290 19.41 -9.80 -4.77
C MET A 290 19.49 -10.46 -6.15
N SER A 291 20.17 -11.62 -6.26
CA SER A 291 20.23 -12.40 -7.51
C SER A 291 18.92 -13.12 -7.85
N GLN A 292 18.04 -13.28 -6.87
CA GLN A 292 16.77 -13.96 -7.04
C GLN A 292 15.68 -12.97 -7.42
N ILE A 293 14.90 -13.32 -8.45
CA ILE A 293 13.66 -12.61 -8.73
C ILE A 293 12.62 -12.97 -7.66
N THR A 294 11.94 -11.94 -7.17
CA THR A 294 10.78 -12.01 -6.27
C THR A 294 9.56 -12.36 -7.11
N ALA A 295 9.51 -13.60 -7.58
CA ALA A 295 8.45 -14.10 -8.45
C ALA A 295 8.05 -15.54 -8.11
N GLY A 296 6.80 -15.88 -8.45
CA GLY A 296 6.20 -17.19 -8.25
C GLY A 296 5.99 -17.55 -6.78
N LYS A 297 5.52 -18.78 -6.53
CA LYS A 297 5.04 -19.20 -5.21
C LYS A 297 6.06 -19.12 -4.07
N LYS A 298 7.36 -19.35 -4.36
CA LYS A 298 8.40 -19.43 -3.31
C LYS A 298 8.89 -18.06 -2.87
N TYR A 299 9.17 -17.17 -3.82
CA TYR A 299 9.81 -15.89 -3.55
C TYR A 299 8.90 -14.69 -3.80
N GLY A 300 7.90 -14.82 -4.67
CA GLY A 300 6.99 -13.74 -5.04
C GLY A 300 5.74 -13.59 -4.17
N ALA A 301 5.51 -14.49 -3.20
CA ALA A 301 4.33 -14.44 -2.35
C ALA A 301 4.38 -13.23 -1.40
N LEU A 302 3.34 -12.41 -1.45
CA LEU A 302 3.18 -11.22 -0.63
C LEU A 302 2.43 -11.54 0.66
N ASP A 303 2.75 -10.79 1.69
CA ASP A 303 2.17 -10.89 3.03
C ASP A 303 1.20 -9.72 3.27
N GLY A 304 0.10 -9.98 3.98
CA GLY A 304 -0.90 -8.95 4.32
C GLY A 304 -1.85 -8.54 3.17
N VAL A 305 -1.93 -9.33 2.10
CA VAL A 305 -2.76 -9.06 0.93
C VAL A 305 -3.55 -10.31 0.55
N ASP A 306 -4.87 -10.18 0.49
CA ASP A 306 -5.78 -11.31 0.27
C ASP A 306 -6.25 -11.45 -1.19
N ALA A 307 -6.29 -10.34 -1.94
CA ALA A 307 -6.80 -10.32 -3.30
C ALA A 307 -6.15 -9.24 -4.19
N VAL A 308 -6.38 -9.39 -5.49
CA VAL A 308 -6.00 -8.47 -6.57
C VAL A 308 -7.26 -8.08 -7.33
N VAL A 309 -7.24 -6.95 -8.05
CA VAL A 309 -8.41 -6.40 -8.74
C VAL A 309 -9.07 -7.41 -9.68
N PHE A 310 -8.28 -8.11 -10.50
CA PHE A 310 -8.82 -9.11 -11.43
C PHE A 310 -7.97 -10.39 -11.49
N PRO A 311 -8.59 -11.56 -11.69
CA PRO A 311 -7.85 -12.80 -11.90
C PRO A 311 -7.20 -12.80 -13.29
N LEU A 312 -5.98 -13.32 -13.37
CA LEU A 312 -5.21 -13.42 -14.60
C LEU A 312 -5.07 -14.88 -15.05
N LYS A 313 -5.32 -15.15 -16.33
CA LYS A 313 -5.03 -16.44 -16.93
C LYS A 313 -3.55 -16.55 -17.25
N LYS A 314 -3.04 -17.79 -17.30
CA LYS A 314 -1.65 -18.09 -17.70
C LYS A 314 -1.22 -17.40 -19.00
N SER A 315 -2.08 -17.41 -20.02
CA SER A 315 -1.80 -16.74 -21.31
C SER A 315 -1.67 -15.22 -21.20
N GLU A 316 -2.42 -14.59 -20.28
CA GLU A 316 -2.39 -13.15 -20.04
C GLU A 316 -1.14 -12.78 -19.24
N ILE A 317 -0.76 -13.58 -18.24
CA ILE A 317 0.48 -13.44 -17.48
C ILE A 317 1.69 -13.46 -18.42
N SER A 318 1.80 -14.46 -19.30
CA SER A 318 2.91 -14.54 -20.25
C SER A 318 2.93 -13.38 -21.25
N LYS A 319 1.77 -12.80 -21.61
CA LYS A 319 1.70 -11.59 -22.46
C LYS A 319 2.24 -10.37 -21.70
N LEU A 320 1.75 -10.13 -20.49
CA LEU A 320 2.18 -9.01 -19.65
C LEU A 320 3.69 -9.07 -19.35
N GLU A 321 4.23 -10.27 -19.06
CA GLU A 321 5.68 -10.46 -18.88
C GLU A 321 6.45 -10.09 -20.17
N LYS A 322 6.00 -10.55 -21.34
CA LYS A 322 6.66 -10.26 -22.62
C LYS A 322 6.68 -8.76 -22.94
N MET A 323 5.68 -8.02 -22.48
CA MET A 323 5.60 -6.57 -22.64
C MET A 323 6.54 -5.81 -21.70
N GLY A 324 6.99 -6.44 -20.60
CA GLY A 324 7.90 -5.84 -19.62
C GLY A 324 7.23 -5.44 -18.29
N LEU A 325 5.97 -5.85 -18.09
CA LEU A 325 5.25 -5.62 -16.84
C LEU A 325 5.50 -6.75 -15.82
N ILE A 326 5.28 -6.41 -14.55
CA ILE A 326 5.23 -7.39 -13.45
C ILE A 326 3.79 -7.56 -12.98
N PRO A 327 3.07 -8.60 -13.45
CA PRO A 327 1.71 -8.85 -13.00
C PRO A 327 1.68 -9.49 -11.61
N LEU A 328 0.73 -9.03 -10.79
CA LEU A 328 0.35 -9.68 -9.55
C LEU A 328 -0.80 -10.64 -9.82
N VAL A 329 -0.73 -11.83 -9.22
CA VAL A 329 -1.71 -12.89 -9.42
C VAL A 329 -2.17 -13.44 -8.08
N ASN A 330 -3.45 -13.76 -7.94
CA ASN A 330 -3.96 -14.47 -6.78
C ASN A 330 -4.12 -15.96 -7.10
N GLU A 331 -3.16 -16.76 -6.65
CA GLU A 331 -3.14 -18.20 -6.89
C GLU A 331 -2.86 -18.94 -5.58
N TYR A 332 -3.47 -20.10 -5.40
CA TYR A 332 -3.32 -20.90 -4.16
C TYR A 332 -3.66 -20.14 -2.87
N LYS A 333 -4.64 -19.22 -2.92
CA LYS A 333 -5.02 -18.33 -1.80
C LYS A 333 -3.88 -17.43 -1.32
N LYS A 334 -2.96 -17.07 -2.21
CA LYS A 334 -1.89 -16.11 -1.95
C LYS A 334 -1.72 -15.20 -3.16
N VAL A 335 -1.56 -13.92 -2.88
CA VAL A 335 -1.14 -12.95 -3.90
C VAL A 335 0.37 -13.07 -4.11
N MET A 336 0.81 -13.14 -5.36
CA MET A 336 2.21 -13.21 -5.70
C MET A 336 2.55 -12.47 -6.98
N ALA A 337 3.76 -11.93 -7.06
CA ALA A 337 4.29 -11.39 -8.31
C ALA A 337 4.74 -12.50 -9.26
N PHE A 338 4.53 -12.30 -10.56
CA PHE A 338 4.82 -13.31 -11.58
C PHE A 338 5.65 -12.75 -12.75
N SER A 339 6.76 -12.08 -12.43
CA SER A 339 7.77 -11.64 -13.41
C SER A 339 8.98 -11.03 -12.68
N GLY A 340 10.10 -10.98 -13.39
CA GLY A 340 11.33 -10.29 -12.96
C GLY A 340 11.74 -9.15 -13.90
N LYS A 341 10.84 -8.69 -14.78
CA LYS A 341 11.19 -7.86 -15.93
C LYS A 341 11.42 -6.40 -15.58
N SER A 342 12.35 -5.77 -16.30
CA SER A 342 12.48 -4.31 -16.39
C SER A 342 11.78 -3.81 -17.67
N LEU A 343 11.69 -2.49 -17.82
CA LEU A 343 11.20 -1.84 -19.05
C LEU A 343 12.18 -1.94 -20.24
N PHE A 344 13.39 -2.48 -20.01
CA PHE A 344 14.35 -2.69 -21.08
C PHE A 344 13.94 -3.85 -21.98
N ASN A 345 13.82 -3.61 -23.28
CA ASN A 345 13.46 -4.63 -24.27
C ASN A 345 14.51 -4.84 -25.38
N GLY A 346 15.72 -4.30 -25.21
CA GLY A 346 16.83 -4.52 -26.13
C GLY A 346 17.45 -5.92 -26.03
N ASP A 347 18.45 -6.18 -26.87
CA ASP A 347 19.04 -7.52 -27.07
C ASP A 347 19.71 -8.12 -25.83
N ASN A 348 20.16 -7.27 -24.90
CA ASN A 348 20.80 -7.74 -23.67
C ASN A 348 19.77 -8.29 -22.68
N LEU A 349 19.57 -9.61 -22.71
CA LEU A 349 18.68 -10.36 -21.82
C LEU A 349 18.94 -10.10 -20.32
N GLY A 350 20.18 -9.79 -19.93
CA GLY A 350 20.53 -9.45 -18.55
C GLY A 350 19.86 -8.15 -18.10
N LEU A 351 19.88 -7.12 -18.96
CA LEU A 351 19.26 -5.83 -18.66
C LEU A 351 17.73 -5.88 -18.63
N GLN A 352 17.13 -6.92 -19.23
CA GLN A 352 15.68 -7.15 -19.16
C GLN A 352 15.21 -7.68 -17.81
N THR A 353 16.12 -8.07 -16.89
CA THR A 353 15.77 -8.69 -15.60
C THR A 353 16.29 -7.84 -14.45
N TYR A 354 15.40 -7.39 -13.56
CA TYR A 354 15.79 -6.46 -12.49
C TYR A 354 16.82 -7.06 -11.51
N SER A 355 16.75 -8.36 -11.22
CA SER A 355 17.68 -8.99 -10.26
C SER A 355 19.11 -8.94 -10.78
N VAL A 356 19.28 -9.14 -12.08
CA VAL A 356 20.57 -9.05 -12.78
C VAL A 356 21.11 -7.63 -12.72
N VAL A 357 20.30 -6.63 -13.09
CA VAL A 357 20.68 -5.21 -13.04
C VAL A 357 21.10 -4.79 -11.62
N ARG A 358 20.32 -5.20 -10.60
CA ARG A 358 20.65 -4.92 -9.19
C ARG A 358 21.97 -5.54 -8.76
N VAL A 359 22.27 -6.78 -9.17
CA VAL A 359 23.56 -7.42 -8.90
C VAL A 359 24.71 -6.66 -9.55
N PHE A 360 24.56 -6.23 -10.81
CA PHE A 360 25.57 -5.41 -11.48
C PHE A 360 25.81 -4.09 -10.75
N ASP A 361 24.74 -3.37 -10.40
CA ASP A 361 24.83 -2.10 -9.70
C ASP A 361 25.48 -2.25 -8.31
N TYR A 362 25.15 -3.32 -7.57
CA TYR A 362 25.77 -3.63 -6.29
C TYR A 362 27.27 -3.91 -6.43
N VAL A 363 27.67 -4.79 -7.34
CA VAL A 363 29.08 -5.14 -7.55
C VAL A 363 29.87 -3.90 -8.00
N ALA A 364 29.31 -3.09 -8.89
CA ALA A 364 29.92 -1.83 -9.32
C ALA A 364 30.15 -0.88 -8.13
N LYS A 365 29.13 -0.67 -7.28
CA LYS A 365 29.25 0.19 -6.08
C LYS A 365 30.33 -0.30 -5.12
N VAL A 366 30.38 -1.60 -4.83
CA VAL A 366 31.38 -2.18 -3.91
C VAL A 366 32.80 -2.02 -4.47
N LEU A 367 33.00 -2.27 -5.75
CA LEU A 367 34.31 -2.12 -6.39
C LEU A 367 34.75 -0.66 -6.45
N VAL A 368 33.84 0.27 -6.76
CA VAL A 368 34.13 1.71 -6.76
C VAL A 368 34.49 2.19 -5.36
N ASP A 369 33.72 1.82 -4.32
CA ASP A 369 34.05 2.14 -2.92
C ASP A 369 35.43 1.59 -2.53
N PHE A 370 35.71 0.34 -2.89
CA PHE A 370 37.01 -0.30 -2.64
C PHE A 370 38.17 0.45 -3.32
N LEU A 371 38.02 0.78 -4.61
CA LEU A 371 39.05 1.50 -5.37
C LEU A 371 39.24 2.94 -4.86
N ASN A 372 38.16 3.62 -4.48
CA ASN A 372 38.22 4.97 -3.91
C ASN A 372 39.04 5.00 -2.61
N ARG A 373 38.88 3.99 -1.74
CA ARG A 373 39.69 3.86 -0.50
C ARG A 373 41.18 3.61 -0.77
N ARG A 374 41.52 3.11 -1.96
CA ARG A 374 42.88 2.78 -2.41
C ARG A 374 43.45 3.84 -3.35
N ALA A 375 42.68 4.89 -3.64
CA ALA A 375 43.15 5.99 -4.46
C ALA A 375 44.37 6.65 -3.82
N PHE A 376 45.26 7.20 -4.66
CA PHE A 376 46.54 7.82 -4.26
C PHE A 376 47.60 6.88 -3.67
N GLU A 377 47.36 5.57 -3.58
CA GLU A 377 48.43 4.61 -3.32
C GLU A 377 49.37 4.48 -4.53
N ASN A 378 50.67 4.32 -4.28
CA ASN A 378 51.66 4.18 -5.35
C ASN A 378 51.40 2.91 -6.19
N TRP A 379 51.15 3.08 -7.49
CA TRP A 379 50.96 1.96 -8.41
C TRP A 379 52.29 1.24 -8.69
N THR A 380 52.41 0.01 -8.20
CA THR A 380 53.54 -0.90 -8.39
C THR A 380 53.02 -2.30 -8.74
N SER A 381 53.86 -3.17 -9.30
CA SER A 381 53.45 -4.56 -9.57
C SER A 381 53.01 -5.31 -8.31
N LYS A 382 53.51 -4.91 -7.13
CA LYS A 382 53.09 -5.46 -5.84
C LYS A 382 51.70 -4.98 -5.45
N SER A 383 51.41 -3.68 -5.58
CA SER A 383 50.08 -3.13 -5.24
C SER A 383 49.02 -3.61 -6.23
N GLU A 384 49.32 -3.69 -7.52
CA GLU A 384 48.42 -4.27 -8.53
C GLU A 384 48.03 -5.71 -8.16
N LYS A 385 49.02 -6.55 -7.83
CA LYS A 385 48.78 -7.95 -7.44
C LYS A 385 47.94 -8.05 -6.17
N ASP A 386 48.19 -7.21 -5.19
CA ASP A 386 47.43 -7.18 -3.93
C ASP A 386 45.98 -6.72 -4.13
N LEU A 387 45.76 -5.62 -4.86
CA LEU A 387 44.43 -5.13 -5.22
C LEU A 387 43.65 -6.17 -6.01
N ARG A 388 44.29 -6.78 -7.02
CA ARG A 388 43.68 -7.87 -7.81
C ARG A 388 43.31 -9.04 -6.91
N GLN A 389 44.15 -9.43 -5.96
CA GLN A 389 43.85 -10.52 -5.03
C GLN A 389 42.69 -10.18 -4.09
N GLN A 390 42.59 -8.94 -3.61
CA GLN A 390 41.46 -8.49 -2.78
C GLN A 390 40.15 -8.49 -3.58
N MET A 391 40.16 -8.01 -4.82
CA MET A 391 38.99 -8.08 -5.72
C MET A 391 38.57 -9.52 -6.00
N ILE A 392 39.53 -10.42 -6.28
CA ILE A 392 39.26 -11.85 -6.48
C ILE A 392 38.61 -12.46 -5.22
N ARG A 393 39.13 -12.17 -4.02
CA ARG A 393 38.53 -12.66 -2.76
C ARG A 393 37.09 -12.18 -2.59
N PHE A 394 36.80 -10.92 -2.92
CA PHE A 394 35.43 -10.40 -2.90
C PHE A 394 34.54 -11.11 -3.92
N LEU A 395 34.96 -11.18 -5.19
CA LEU A 395 34.20 -11.82 -6.25
C LEU A 395 33.97 -13.32 -5.98
N ASP A 396 34.96 -14.01 -5.42
CA ASP A 396 34.82 -15.41 -4.97
C ASP A 396 33.83 -15.55 -3.79
N SER A 397 33.76 -14.56 -2.88
CA SER A 397 32.82 -14.59 -1.76
C SER A 397 31.34 -14.47 -2.18
N ILE A 398 31.09 -13.85 -3.33
CA ILE A 398 29.75 -13.68 -3.91
C ILE A 398 29.48 -14.66 -5.06
N LYS A 399 30.41 -15.58 -5.34
CA LYS A 399 30.31 -16.62 -6.37
C LYS A 399 29.86 -17.94 -5.78
N GLY A 400 28.99 -18.66 -6.50
CA GLY A 400 28.61 -20.03 -6.16
C GLY A 400 27.09 -20.23 -6.07
N PRO A 401 26.64 -21.48 -5.83
CA PRO A 401 25.21 -21.78 -5.68
C PRO A 401 24.63 -20.96 -4.52
N ASP A 402 23.45 -20.39 -4.74
CA ASP A 402 22.75 -19.49 -3.81
C ASP A 402 23.50 -18.17 -3.48
N ARG A 403 24.46 -17.76 -4.34
CA ARG A 403 25.14 -16.46 -4.25
C ARG A 403 24.70 -15.52 -5.37
N LEU A 404 25.42 -14.42 -5.57
CA LEU A 404 25.03 -13.38 -6.52
C LEU A 404 25.42 -13.71 -7.95
N ILE A 405 26.56 -14.37 -8.14
CA ILE A 405 27.16 -14.57 -9.47
C ILE A 405 27.54 -16.03 -9.70
N GLU A 406 27.43 -16.46 -10.96
CA GLU A 406 27.84 -17.80 -11.38
C GLU A 406 29.35 -17.80 -11.69
N LYS A 407 29.79 -16.84 -12.51
CA LYS A 407 31.16 -16.75 -13.01
C LYS A 407 31.58 -15.30 -13.20
N TYR A 408 32.89 -15.05 -13.16
CA TYR A 408 33.48 -13.78 -13.50
C TYR A 408 34.89 -13.98 -14.10
N SER A 409 35.36 -12.98 -14.82
CA SER A 409 36.75 -12.85 -15.28
C SER A 409 37.16 -11.38 -15.29
N ILE A 410 38.33 -11.08 -14.72
CA ILE A 410 38.94 -9.75 -14.81
C ILE A 410 39.76 -9.71 -16.09
N GLU A 411 39.20 -9.13 -17.16
CA GLU A 411 39.80 -9.08 -18.49
C GLU A 411 40.96 -8.08 -18.53
N ARG A 412 40.79 -6.94 -17.85
CA ARG A 412 41.79 -5.89 -17.81
C ARG A 412 41.90 -5.33 -16.41
N PHE A 413 43.12 -5.21 -15.91
CA PHE A 413 43.42 -4.44 -14.71
C PHE A 413 44.84 -3.90 -14.82
N GLU A 414 44.99 -2.77 -15.48
CA GLU A 414 46.28 -2.20 -15.84
C GLU A 414 46.23 -0.67 -15.87
N ARG A 415 47.40 -0.05 -15.74
CA ARG A 415 47.54 1.40 -15.83
C ARG A 415 47.56 1.86 -17.28
N ASP A 416 46.89 2.97 -17.57
CA ASP A 416 46.88 3.59 -18.88
C ASP A 416 48.32 3.98 -19.29
N PRO A 417 48.78 3.54 -20.50
CA PRO A 417 50.14 3.78 -20.95
C PRO A 417 50.44 5.26 -21.20
N VAL A 418 49.44 6.08 -21.51
CA VAL A 418 49.55 7.51 -21.79
C VAL A 418 49.26 8.33 -20.53
N LYS A 419 48.14 8.07 -19.87
CA LYS A 419 47.73 8.78 -18.64
C LYS A 419 48.03 7.94 -17.41
N LYS A 420 49.22 8.13 -16.87
CA LYS A 420 49.77 7.38 -15.73
C LYS A 420 48.92 7.40 -14.45
N ASP A 421 47.98 8.34 -14.32
CA ASP A 421 47.07 8.46 -13.17
C ASP A 421 45.74 7.71 -13.38
N ARG A 422 45.55 7.05 -14.53
CA ARG A 422 44.35 6.30 -14.86
C ARG A 422 44.64 4.80 -14.84
N ILE A 423 43.75 4.04 -14.23
CA ILE A 423 43.78 2.57 -14.18
C ILE A 423 42.51 2.06 -14.84
N TYR A 424 42.64 1.12 -15.76
CA TYR A 424 41.53 0.41 -16.38
C TYR A 424 41.18 -0.81 -15.55
N LEU A 425 39.90 -1.04 -15.30
CA LEU A 425 39.37 -2.26 -14.70
C LEU A 425 38.18 -2.72 -15.53
N ASP A 426 38.37 -3.81 -16.27
CA ASP A 426 37.32 -4.45 -17.07
C ASP A 426 37.02 -5.81 -16.44
N ILE A 427 35.78 -5.98 -15.98
CA ILE A 427 35.30 -7.23 -15.37
C ILE A 427 34.11 -7.71 -16.19
N ASN A 428 34.23 -8.94 -16.67
CA ASN A 428 33.13 -9.67 -17.26
C ASN A 428 32.52 -10.58 -16.19
N MET A 429 31.20 -10.58 -16.07
CA MET A 429 30.48 -11.24 -14.99
C MET A 429 29.17 -11.84 -15.50
N ILE A 430 28.91 -13.08 -15.11
CA ILE A 430 27.68 -13.81 -15.44
C ILE A 430 26.89 -14.00 -14.13
N PRO A 431 25.78 -13.27 -13.95
CA PRO A 431 24.89 -13.44 -12.81
C PRO A 431 24.00 -14.67 -13.01
N PHE A 432 23.35 -15.13 -11.93
CA PHE A 432 22.36 -16.19 -12.04
C PHE A 432 21.12 -15.70 -12.79
N PHE A 433 20.70 -16.47 -13.79
CA PHE A 433 19.43 -16.28 -14.46
C PHE A 433 18.37 -17.20 -13.83
N PRO A 434 17.17 -16.68 -13.53
CA PRO A 434 16.08 -17.52 -13.08
C PRO A 434 15.61 -18.44 -14.21
N ALA A 435 15.36 -19.70 -13.90
CA ALA A 435 14.78 -20.66 -14.85
C ALA A 435 13.35 -20.23 -15.21
N LYS A 436 13.07 -20.06 -16.50
CA LYS A 436 11.78 -19.59 -17.03
C LYS A 436 10.84 -20.71 -17.47
N GLU A 437 11.39 -21.76 -18.07
CA GLU A 437 10.62 -22.82 -18.71
C GLU A 437 11.13 -24.18 -18.27
N PHE A 438 10.20 -25.12 -18.07
CA PHE A 438 10.51 -26.52 -17.83
C PHE A 438 9.94 -27.30 -19.00
N VAL A 439 10.81 -27.93 -19.79
CA VAL A 439 10.41 -28.83 -20.87
C VAL A 439 10.28 -30.22 -20.29
N VAL A 440 9.06 -30.77 -20.30
CA VAL A 440 8.80 -32.15 -19.84
C VAL A 440 8.68 -33.02 -21.08
N LYS A 441 9.64 -33.93 -21.27
CA LYS A 441 9.60 -34.97 -22.29
C LYS A 441 9.16 -36.27 -21.65
N LEU A 442 8.07 -36.84 -22.15
CA LEU A 442 7.58 -38.14 -21.74
C LEU A 442 7.78 -39.11 -22.91
N ASP A 443 8.77 -39.98 -22.77
CA ASP A 443 9.04 -41.03 -23.76
C ASP A 443 8.45 -42.35 -23.27
N GLY A 444 7.58 -42.94 -24.08
CA GLY A 444 6.98 -44.26 -23.82
C GLY A 444 7.42 -45.27 -24.87
N THR A 445 8.04 -46.37 -24.44
CA THR A 445 8.28 -47.54 -25.29
C THR A 445 7.27 -48.63 -24.92
N LYS A 446 6.55 -49.14 -25.93
CA LYS A 446 5.88 -50.45 -25.82
C LYS A 446 6.87 -51.49 -26.33
N GLY A 447 7.01 -52.60 -25.60
CA GLY A 447 8.01 -53.64 -25.87
C GLY A 447 8.05 -54.12 -27.32
N GLU A 448 9.25 -54.55 -27.72
CA GLU A 448 9.69 -55.19 -28.97
C GLU A 448 8.78 -54.93 -30.19
N ASP A 449 9.21 -53.96 -31.01
CA ASP A 449 8.69 -53.53 -32.31
C ASP A 449 7.41 -52.65 -32.34
N GLY A 450 7.61 -51.32 -32.40
CA GLY A 450 6.63 -50.42 -33.02
C GLY A 450 6.46 -49.02 -32.40
N THR A 451 7.01 -48.02 -33.09
CA THR A 451 6.69 -46.57 -33.07
C THR A 451 6.96 -45.82 -31.76
N SER A 452 7.96 -44.93 -31.79
CA SER A 452 8.22 -43.92 -30.76
C SER A 452 7.13 -42.85 -30.79
N TRP A 453 6.41 -42.66 -29.69
CA TRP A 453 5.50 -41.53 -29.53
C TRP A 453 6.23 -40.46 -28.72
N ASN A 454 6.64 -39.38 -29.40
CA ASN A 454 7.23 -38.22 -28.75
C ASN A 454 6.11 -37.24 -28.43
N SER A 455 5.83 -37.04 -27.14
CA SER A 455 4.98 -35.93 -26.69
C SER A 455 5.88 -34.92 -25.97
N GLU A 456 6.14 -33.79 -26.64
CA GLU A 456 6.87 -32.66 -26.07
C GLU A 456 5.85 -31.70 -25.46
N TYR A 457 5.91 -31.55 -24.13
CA TYR A 457 5.13 -30.55 -23.43
C TYR A 457 6.05 -29.40 -23.05
N GLU A 458 5.98 -28.30 -23.81
CA GLU A 458 6.54 -27.03 -23.41
C GLU A 458 5.60 -26.35 -22.42
N MET A 459 5.98 -26.31 -21.14
CA MET A 459 5.31 -25.48 -20.16
C MET A 459 6.10 -24.16 -20.01
N SER A 460 5.72 -23.14 -20.79
CA SER A 460 6.06 -21.75 -20.42
C SER A 460 5.35 -21.45 -19.11
N LYS A 461 6.01 -20.83 -18.12
CA LYS A 461 5.30 -20.42 -16.90
C LYS A 461 4.49 -19.16 -17.13
#